data_AF-A0A830BRF5-F1
#
_entry.id   AF-A0A830BRF5-F1
#
_cell.length_a   1.000
_cell.length_b   1.000
_cell.length_c   1.000
_cell.angle_alpha   90.00
_cell.angle_beta   90.00
_cell.angle_gamma   90.00
#
_symmetry.space_group_name_H-M   'P 1'
#
loop_
_entity.id
_entity.type
_entity.pdbx_description
1 polymer ?
#
loop_
_entity_poly.entity_id
_entity_poly.type
_entity_poly.pdbx_seq_one_letter_code
_entity_poly.pdbx_strand_id
1 'polypeptide(L)'
;MRTTPPPQQQQPADAASTAEAAERRLREAEERLKEAVQELQRRQRGAPEILHPPCDHADESCVANAVGNLCQSFLLSYGIRVGIGILLRAFKLARLKSYSSLLDIKQLVSEKDLIVREEACRIGLLFGGFTGSYHALRILAGAISGLSILALDDRSRRRTLALYLFARLAQCAYNSAKSKNKFHLWGSHWSHGDTLLFAIACAQIMYAFVMRPESLPKSYREFIQKTGPVAAPVYKAVRDCCRGSPVDVASLSAYLSSRRVPNTLKLEEFPHIIPCSMIHPDTNSCLVHNGNVATTTFRKTFPLYFSLTFVPFVVLRLQKFMDAPVRTCWHAVTGAVRSTTFLSAFVGIFQGVICLHRKVALRDHKLVYWLAGGISALSVLLEKKARRGELALYVLPRAGESLWYILVNRRFLPDIKNAEVSFFFFQLK
;
A
#
# COMPACT_ATOMS: atom_id res chain seq x y z
N MET A 1 -7.01 -57.95 36.47
CA MET A 1 -7.97 -57.48 35.43
C MET A 1 -8.40 -56.05 35.78
N ARG A 2 -7.75 -55.03 35.20
CA ARG A 2 -8.26 -53.64 35.17
C ARG A 2 -7.86 -53.04 33.83
N THR A 3 -8.86 -52.91 32.98
CA THR A 3 -8.81 -52.28 31.66
C THR A 3 -8.74 -50.76 31.81
N THR A 4 -7.72 -50.13 31.23
CA THR A 4 -7.66 -48.68 31.01
C THR A 4 -8.55 -48.28 29.83
N PRO A 5 -9.40 -47.24 29.93
CA PRO A 5 -10.15 -46.72 28.79
C PRO A 5 -9.26 -45.80 27.91
N PRO A 6 -9.56 -45.63 26.61
CA PRO A 6 -8.75 -44.81 25.72
C PRO A 6 -9.06 -43.31 25.91
N PRO A 7 -8.14 -42.39 25.58
CA PRO A 7 -8.41 -40.96 25.62
C PRO A 7 -9.38 -40.55 24.51
N GLN A 8 -10.45 -39.85 24.88
CA GLN A 8 -11.45 -39.28 23.98
C GLN A 8 -10.83 -38.24 23.03
N GLN A 9 -11.17 -38.34 21.75
CA GLN A 9 -10.92 -37.35 20.71
C GLN A 9 -11.66 -36.03 21.04
N GLN A 10 -10.91 -34.94 21.17
CA GLN A 10 -11.46 -33.58 21.30
C GLN A 10 -11.93 -33.09 19.92
N GLN A 11 -13.25 -32.96 19.77
CA GLN A 11 -13.96 -32.47 18.57
C GLN A 11 -14.14 -30.92 18.58
N PRO A 12 -14.52 -30.28 17.44
CA PRO A 12 -14.24 -28.88 17.05
C PRO A 12 -15.04 -27.74 17.75
N ALA A 13 -15.64 -27.99 18.92
CA ALA A 13 -16.58 -27.05 19.54
C ALA A 13 -15.95 -25.74 20.06
N ASP A 14 -14.66 -25.75 20.39
CA ASP A 14 -13.97 -24.62 21.05
C ASP A 14 -13.64 -23.45 20.11
N ALA A 15 -13.59 -23.69 18.79
CA ALA A 15 -13.29 -22.65 17.80
C ALA A 15 -14.52 -21.77 17.47
N ALA A 16 -15.73 -22.33 17.55
CA ALA A 16 -16.97 -21.61 17.30
C ALA A 16 -17.33 -20.69 18.49
N SER A 17 -17.16 -21.18 19.72
CA SER A 17 -17.45 -20.41 20.94
C SER A 17 -16.54 -19.19 21.11
N THR A 18 -15.27 -19.30 20.70
CA THR A 18 -14.29 -18.20 20.75
C THR A 18 -14.55 -17.13 19.70
N ALA A 19 -15.02 -17.50 18.51
CA ALA A 19 -15.44 -16.56 17.47
C ALA A 19 -16.69 -15.78 17.89
N GLU A 20 -17.67 -16.48 18.48
CA GLU A 20 -18.92 -15.89 18.96
C GLU A 20 -18.67 -14.94 20.16
N ALA A 21 -17.78 -15.32 21.08
CA ALA A 21 -17.36 -14.46 22.19
C ALA A 21 -16.59 -13.21 21.70
N ALA A 22 -15.78 -13.33 20.65
CA ALA A 22 -15.10 -12.18 20.04
C ALA A 22 -16.09 -11.24 19.36
N GLU A 23 -17.13 -11.78 18.71
CA GLU A 23 -18.18 -10.98 18.08
C GLU A 23 -19.04 -10.23 19.11
N ARG A 24 -19.38 -10.86 20.24
CA ARG A 24 -20.07 -10.20 21.36
C ARG A 24 -19.25 -9.03 21.92
N ARG A 25 -17.95 -9.23 22.16
CA ARG A 25 -17.05 -8.16 22.63
C ARG A 25 -16.95 -6.99 21.64
N LEU A 26 -17.01 -7.29 20.34
CA LEU A 26 -17.01 -6.25 19.31
C LEU A 26 -18.31 -5.43 19.34
N ARG A 27 -19.46 -6.09 19.51
CA ARG A 27 -20.77 -5.44 19.62
C ARG A 27 -20.88 -4.58 20.87
N GLU A 28 -20.43 -5.09 22.02
CA GLU A 28 -20.37 -4.34 23.28
C GLU A 28 -19.46 -3.10 23.16
N ALA A 29 -18.31 -3.22 22.49
CA ALA A 29 -17.42 -2.08 22.23
C ALA A 29 -18.05 -1.05 21.29
N GLU A 30 -18.81 -1.50 20.29
CA GLU A 30 -19.54 -0.63 19.36
C GLU A 30 -20.69 0.12 20.06
N GLU A 31 -21.41 -0.55 20.96
CA GLU A 31 -22.46 0.06 21.79
C GLU A 31 -21.89 1.11 22.73
N ARG A 32 -20.81 0.80 23.47
CA ARG A 32 -20.13 1.78 24.34
C ARG A 32 -19.62 2.99 23.56
N LEU A 33 -19.14 2.79 22.33
CA LEU A 33 -18.71 3.90 21.47
C LEU A 33 -19.92 4.73 21.01
N LYS A 34 -21.04 4.10 20.65
CA LYS A 34 -22.28 4.81 20.28
C LYS A 34 -22.83 5.63 21.44
N GLU A 35 -22.83 5.06 22.65
CA GLU A 35 -23.23 5.75 23.88
C GLU A 35 -22.31 6.94 24.18
N ALA A 36 -20.98 6.75 24.10
CA ALA A 36 -20.03 7.84 24.29
C ALA A 36 -20.21 8.97 23.24
N VAL A 37 -20.48 8.61 21.98
CA VAL A 37 -20.76 9.60 20.91
C VAL A 37 -22.09 10.31 21.14
N GLN A 38 -23.13 9.60 21.58
CA GLN A 38 -24.42 10.21 21.91
C GLN A 38 -24.34 11.13 23.12
N GLU A 39 -23.55 10.76 24.12
CA GLU A 39 -23.27 11.59 25.30
C GLU A 39 -22.51 12.87 24.90
N LEU A 40 -21.48 12.76 24.07
CA LEU A 40 -20.79 13.93 23.50
C LEU A 40 -21.74 14.82 22.69
N GLN A 41 -22.65 14.23 21.90
CA GLN A 41 -23.65 14.98 21.13
C GLN A 41 -24.71 15.64 22.02
N ARG A 42 -25.13 15.00 23.11
CA ARG A 42 -26.05 15.60 24.11
C ARG A 42 -25.40 16.77 24.82
N ARG A 43 -24.13 16.64 25.22
CA ARG A 43 -23.35 17.74 25.80
C ARG A 43 -23.19 18.91 24.83
N GLN A 44 -22.98 18.63 23.54
CA GLN A 44 -22.93 19.66 22.50
C GLN A 44 -24.28 20.34 22.23
N ARG A 45 -25.41 19.64 22.40
CA ARG A 45 -26.76 20.21 22.22
C ARG A 45 -27.29 20.95 23.45
N GLY A 46 -26.79 20.63 24.63
CA GLY A 46 -27.17 21.28 25.90
C GLY A 46 -26.36 22.53 26.25
N ALA A 47 -25.28 22.81 25.51
CA ALA A 47 -24.50 24.02 25.70
C ALA A 47 -25.21 25.23 25.04
N PRO A 48 -25.39 26.37 25.74
CA PRO A 48 -25.83 27.60 25.10
C PRO A 48 -24.88 27.96 23.95
N GLU A 49 -25.37 28.67 22.93
CA GLU A 49 -24.60 29.17 21.79
C GLU A 49 -23.59 30.23 22.26
N ILE A 50 -22.54 29.79 22.95
CA ILE A 50 -21.38 30.57 23.32
C ILE A 50 -20.41 30.46 22.16
N LEU A 51 -19.92 31.62 21.68
CA LEU A 51 -19.01 31.82 20.54
C LEU A 51 -17.70 31.00 20.61
N HIS A 52 -17.45 30.31 21.73
CA HIS A 52 -16.30 29.44 21.96
C HIS A 52 -16.75 28.09 22.53
N PRO A 53 -16.54 26.96 21.82
CA PRO A 53 -16.77 25.65 22.41
C PRO A 53 -15.82 25.46 23.62
N PRO A 54 -16.29 24.91 24.76
CA PRO A 54 -15.46 24.73 25.94
C PRO A 54 -14.24 23.84 25.62
N CYS A 55 -13.06 24.27 26.08
CA CYS A 55 -11.82 23.55 25.91
C CYS A 55 -11.71 22.49 27.01
N ASP A 56 -11.68 21.22 26.64
CA ASP A 56 -11.64 20.08 27.56
C ASP A 56 -10.19 19.85 28.00
N HIS A 57 -9.66 20.73 28.86
CA HIS A 57 -8.36 20.54 29.51
C HIS A 57 -8.39 21.10 30.93
N ALA A 58 -7.85 20.33 31.87
CA ALA A 58 -7.79 20.70 33.28
C ALA A 58 -6.82 21.88 33.46
N ASP A 59 -7.35 23.07 33.70
CA ASP A 59 -6.72 24.30 34.23
C ASP A 59 -5.39 24.81 33.61
N GLU A 60 -4.83 24.17 32.57
CA GLU A 60 -3.69 24.67 31.81
C GLU A 60 -4.13 25.61 30.68
N SER A 61 -3.31 26.61 30.34
CA SER A 61 -3.59 27.50 29.20
C SER A 61 -3.74 26.70 27.89
N CYS A 62 -4.66 27.11 27.00
CA CYS A 62 -4.85 26.46 25.70
C CYS A 62 -3.54 26.35 24.90
N VAL A 63 -2.65 27.33 25.07
CA VAL A 63 -1.32 27.38 24.45
C VAL A 63 -0.40 26.30 25.04
N ALA A 64 -0.36 26.14 26.36
CA ALA A 64 0.43 25.11 27.02
C ALA A 64 -0.02 23.71 26.58
N ASN A 65 -1.33 23.44 26.55
CA ASN A 65 -1.87 22.18 26.07
C ASN A 65 -1.56 21.95 24.58
N ALA A 66 -1.64 22.98 23.72
CA ALA A 66 -1.28 22.88 22.31
C ALA A 66 0.22 22.59 22.11
N VAL A 67 1.11 23.23 22.88
CA VAL A 67 2.56 23.01 22.85
C VAL A 67 2.91 21.62 23.39
N GLY A 68 2.24 21.15 24.44
CA GLY A 68 2.40 19.80 24.97
C GLY A 68 2.05 18.73 23.93
N ASN A 69 0.90 18.87 23.26
CA ASN A 69 0.47 17.97 22.19
C ASN A 69 1.42 18.00 20.97
N LEU A 70 1.91 19.20 20.60
CA LEU A 70 2.92 19.36 19.55
C LEU A 70 4.20 18.59 19.89
N CYS A 71 4.73 18.77 21.09
CA CYS A 71 5.97 18.15 21.54
C CYS A 71 5.82 16.62 21.63
N GLN A 72 4.73 16.14 22.23
CA GLN A 72 4.45 14.71 22.35
C GLN A 72 4.35 14.04 20.97
N SER A 73 3.57 14.63 20.06
CA SER A 73 3.38 14.09 18.71
C SER A 73 4.66 14.17 17.87
N PHE A 74 5.44 15.23 18.02
CA PHE A 74 6.75 15.38 17.40
C PHE A 74 7.71 14.28 17.87
N LEU A 75 7.88 14.12 19.19
CA LEU A 75 8.81 13.15 19.77
C LEU A 75 8.42 11.71 19.43
N LEU A 76 7.12 11.39 19.49
CA LEU A 76 6.63 10.06 19.13
C LEU A 76 6.90 9.75 17.65
N SER A 77 6.55 10.68 16.76
CA SER A 77 6.77 10.56 15.32
C SER A 77 8.25 10.44 14.94
N TYR A 78 9.09 11.30 15.53
CA TYR A 78 10.54 11.27 15.39
C TYR A 78 11.12 9.94 15.87
N GLY A 79 10.76 9.51 17.08
CA GLY A 79 11.24 8.26 17.68
C GLY A 79 10.86 7.03 16.87
N ILE A 80 9.61 6.95 16.39
CA ILE A 80 9.15 5.86 15.51
C ILE A 80 9.96 5.84 14.21
N ARG A 81 10.17 7.00 13.57
CA ARG A 81 10.89 7.08 12.29
C ARG A 81 12.35 6.65 12.43
N VAL A 82 13.03 7.14 13.47
CA VAL A 82 14.41 6.77 13.79
C VAL A 82 14.50 5.28 14.13
N GLY A 83 13.58 4.77 14.97
CA GLY A 83 13.53 3.36 15.35
C GLY A 83 13.35 2.41 14.16
N ILE A 84 12.45 2.74 13.23
CA ILE A 84 12.27 1.98 11.99
C ILE A 84 13.55 2.00 11.15
N GLY A 85 14.21 3.16 11.01
CA GLY A 85 15.46 3.28 10.24
C GLY A 85 16.58 2.41 10.80
N ILE A 86 16.77 2.44 12.12
CA ILE A 86 17.75 1.62 12.85
C ILE A 86 17.47 0.13 12.64
N LEU A 87 16.23 -0.32 12.84
CA LEU A 87 15.85 -1.73 12.69
C LEU A 87 16.00 -2.24 11.26
N LEU A 88 15.63 -1.44 10.24
CA LEU A 88 15.82 -1.82 8.85
C LEU A 88 17.31 -1.96 8.48
N ARG A 89 18.18 -1.12 9.04
CA ARG A 89 19.63 -1.20 8.84
C ARG A 89 20.22 -2.41 9.55
N ALA A 90 19.84 -2.67 10.80
CA ALA A 90 20.22 -3.88 11.52
C ALA A 90 19.83 -5.14 10.74
N PHE A 91 18.62 -5.17 10.18
CA PHE A 91 18.15 -6.27 9.33
C PHE A 91 18.97 -6.41 8.04
N LYS A 92 19.29 -5.30 7.36
CA LYS A 92 20.11 -5.31 6.15
C LYS A 92 21.54 -5.81 6.41
N LEU A 93 22.13 -5.41 7.54
CA LEU A 93 23.47 -5.84 7.97
C LEU A 93 23.49 -7.32 8.38
N ALA A 94 22.49 -7.77 9.14
CA ALA A 94 22.32 -9.18 9.48
C ALA A 94 22.21 -10.06 8.22
N ARG A 95 21.53 -9.57 7.17
CA ARG A 95 21.45 -10.26 5.88
C ARG A 95 22.79 -10.38 5.16
N LEU A 96 23.72 -9.45 5.37
CA LEU A 96 25.04 -9.43 4.74
C LEU A 96 26.10 -10.23 5.51
N LYS A 97 25.71 -11.02 6.53
CA LYS A 97 26.58 -11.90 7.35
C LYS A 97 27.76 -11.19 8.06
N SER A 98 27.77 -9.86 8.17
CA SER A 98 28.77 -9.14 8.98
C SER A 98 28.24 -8.92 10.38
N TYR A 99 28.43 -9.92 11.27
CA TYR A 99 27.99 -9.84 12.66
C TYR A 99 28.87 -8.91 13.51
N SER A 100 30.15 -8.73 13.15
CA SER A 100 31.08 -7.84 13.85
C SER A 100 30.74 -6.36 13.70
N SER A 101 30.06 -5.96 12.62
CA SER A 101 29.64 -4.57 12.36
C SER A 101 28.29 -4.19 12.99
N LEU A 102 27.56 -5.15 13.58
CA LEU A 102 26.30 -4.88 14.28
C LEU A 102 26.50 -4.31 15.68
N LEU A 103 27.66 -4.59 16.31
CA LEU A 103 28.03 -4.10 17.64
C LEU A 103 28.65 -2.70 17.60
N ASP A 104 28.96 -2.19 16.42
CA ASP A 104 29.58 -0.89 16.26
C ASP A 104 28.50 0.20 16.18
N ILE A 105 28.02 0.63 17.36
CA ILE A 105 26.97 1.65 17.54
C ILE A 105 27.33 2.93 16.77
N LYS A 106 28.63 3.25 16.65
CA LYS A 106 29.13 4.40 15.87
C LYS A 106 28.90 4.24 14.38
N GLN A 107 29.00 3.02 13.84
CA GLN A 107 28.74 2.75 12.42
C GLN A 107 27.25 2.72 12.09
N LEU A 108 26.40 2.38 13.08
CA LEU A 108 24.95 2.43 12.95
C LEU A 108 24.39 3.87 12.92
N VAL A 109 25.15 4.85 13.43
CA VAL A 109 24.75 6.25 13.67
C VAL A 109 25.54 7.28 12.83
N SER A 110 26.45 6.85 11.92
CA SER A 110 27.33 7.76 11.18
C SER A 110 26.84 8.18 9.77
N GLU A 111 27.05 9.49 9.48
CA GLU A 111 27.00 10.30 8.25
C GLU A 111 25.74 10.22 7.35
N LYS A 112 25.22 9.03 7.06
CA LYS A 112 23.90 8.86 6.39
C LYS A 112 22.72 9.18 7.32
N ASP A 113 22.97 9.26 8.63
CA ASP A 113 21.99 9.58 9.65
C ASP A 113 21.62 11.07 9.72
N LEU A 114 22.38 11.97 9.07
CA LEU A 114 21.93 13.35 8.90
C LEU A 114 20.61 13.39 8.09
N ILE A 115 20.54 12.60 7.01
CA ILE A 115 19.37 12.52 6.13
C ILE A 115 18.20 11.83 6.85
N VAL A 116 18.45 10.75 7.59
CA VAL A 116 17.38 10.06 8.35
C VAL A 116 16.85 10.95 9.48
N ARG A 117 17.74 11.69 10.15
CA ARG A 117 17.39 12.62 11.23
C ARG A 117 16.66 13.85 10.73
N GLU A 118 17.06 14.40 9.59
CA GLU A 118 16.36 15.48 8.91
C GLU A 118 14.95 15.04 8.50
N GLU A 119 14.82 13.86 7.89
CA GLU A 119 13.53 13.29 7.51
C GLU A 119 12.65 12.98 8.73
N ALA A 120 13.22 12.45 9.82
CA ALA A 120 12.51 12.24 11.06
C ALA A 120 12.05 13.56 11.69
N CYS A 121 12.88 14.62 11.62
CA CYS A 121 12.51 15.96 12.07
C CYS A 121 11.37 16.56 11.23
N ARG A 122 11.43 16.43 9.89
CA ARG A 122 10.36 16.90 8.98
C ARG A 122 9.04 16.18 9.21
N ILE A 123 9.08 14.85 9.43
CA ILE A 123 7.88 14.06 9.76
C ILE A 123 7.39 14.38 11.19
N GLY A 124 8.30 14.59 12.13
CA GLY A 124 7.99 15.09 13.47
C GLY A 124 7.26 16.43 13.41
N LEU A 125 7.77 17.38 12.63
CA LEU A 125 7.20 18.71 12.44
C LEU A 125 5.83 18.66 11.74
N LEU A 126 5.66 17.75 10.78
CA LEU A 126 4.36 17.51 10.14
C LEU A 126 3.30 17.11 11.18
N PHE A 127 3.55 16.05 11.96
CA PHE A 127 2.56 15.52 12.91
C PHE A 127 2.42 16.38 14.17
N GLY A 128 3.52 16.92 14.69
CA GLY A 128 3.53 17.87 15.80
C GLY A 128 2.85 19.19 15.44
N GLY A 129 3.17 19.76 14.27
CA GLY A 129 2.52 20.96 13.76
C GLY A 129 1.03 20.74 13.51
N PHE A 130 0.66 19.63 12.88
CA PHE A 130 -0.75 19.29 12.65
C PHE A 130 -1.55 19.19 13.95
N THR A 131 -1.05 18.46 14.94
CA THR A 131 -1.74 18.24 16.23
C THR A 131 -1.78 19.49 17.11
N GLY A 132 -0.69 20.26 17.16
CA GLY A 132 -0.62 21.54 17.88
C GLY A 132 -1.54 22.59 17.26
N SER A 133 -1.49 22.78 15.94
CA SER A 133 -2.35 23.74 15.23
C SER A 133 -3.83 23.36 15.28
N TYR A 134 -4.15 22.06 15.28
CA TYR A 134 -5.54 21.58 15.41
C TYR A 134 -6.16 21.95 16.77
N HIS A 135 -5.41 21.78 17.87
CA HIS A 135 -5.89 22.14 19.20
C HIS A 135 -5.91 23.66 19.43
N ALA A 136 -5.00 24.40 18.81
CA ALA A 136 -4.94 25.85 18.95
C ALA A 136 -6.07 26.61 18.22
N LEU A 137 -6.58 26.10 17.08
CA LEU A 137 -7.42 26.89 16.15
C LEU A 137 -8.69 26.15 15.67
N ARG A 138 -9.44 25.49 16.55
CA ARG A 138 -10.59 24.58 16.28
C ARG A 138 -11.58 24.97 15.15
N ILE A 139 -11.70 26.25 14.75
CA ILE A 139 -12.63 26.75 13.71
C ILE A 139 -11.95 27.02 12.35
N LEU A 140 -10.64 27.32 12.33
CA LEU A 140 -9.81 27.46 11.11
C LEU A 140 -8.84 26.26 10.92
N ALA A 141 -8.95 25.28 11.82
CA ALA A 141 -7.97 24.22 12.08
C ALA A 141 -7.65 23.37 10.86
N GLY A 142 -8.61 23.13 9.98
CA GLY A 142 -8.39 22.32 8.79
C GLY A 142 -7.41 22.96 7.80
N ALA A 143 -7.70 24.16 7.34
CA ALA A 143 -6.90 24.84 6.33
C ALA A 143 -5.48 25.18 6.82
N ILE A 144 -5.36 25.61 8.08
CA ILE A 144 -4.06 26.00 8.69
C ILE A 144 -3.23 24.76 9.06
N SER A 145 -3.83 23.71 9.61
CA SER A 145 -3.10 22.45 9.88
C SER A 145 -2.56 21.82 8.60
N GLY A 146 -3.23 22.07 7.47
CA GLY A 146 -2.77 21.59 6.17
C GLY A 146 -1.52 22.28 5.62
N LEU A 147 -1.18 23.50 6.07
CA LEU A 147 0.12 24.12 5.75
C LEU A 147 1.30 23.33 6.31
N SER A 148 1.10 22.50 7.34
CA SER A 148 2.15 21.64 7.90
C SER A 148 2.73 20.68 6.84
N ILE A 149 1.99 20.37 5.76
CA ILE A 149 2.49 19.54 4.67
C ILE A 149 3.65 20.19 3.90
N LEU A 150 3.81 21.51 3.98
CA LEU A 150 4.94 22.24 3.38
C LEU A 150 6.27 21.95 4.09
N ALA A 151 6.26 21.44 5.32
CA ALA A 151 7.47 20.99 6.01
C ALA A 151 8.19 19.84 5.26
N LEU A 152 7.47 19.12 4.40
CA LEU A 152 8.02 18.11 3.51
C LEU A 152 8.54 18.77 2.22
N ASP A 153 9.85 18.74 2.03
CA ASP A 153 10.50 19.36 0.86
C ASP A 153 10.05 18.72 -0.47
N ASP A 154 9.91 17.39 -0.45
CA ASP A 154 9.72 16.62 -1.66
C ASP A 154 8.28 16.66 -2.17
N ARG A 155 8.12 17.28 -3.34
CA ARG A 155 6.85 17.42 -4.05
C ARG A 155 6.15 16.08 -4.31
N SER A 156 6.91 15.01 -4.59
CA SER A 156 6.35 13.69 -4.88
C SER A 156 5.74 13.03 -3.64
N ARG A 157 6.40 13.19 -2.48
CA ARG A 157 5.92 12.69 -1.18
C ARG A 157 4.71 13.47 -0.70
N ARG A 158 4.75 14.80 -0.81
CA ARG A 158 3.60 15.68 -0.53
C ARG A 158 2.36 15.25 -1.30
N ARG A 159 2.47 15.09 -2.63
CA ARG A 159 1.36 14.65 -3.49
C ARG A 159 0.84 13.27 -3.10
N THR A 160 1.75 12.34 -2.78
CA THR A 160 1.38 10.99 -2.35
C THR A 160 0.55 11.00 -1.07
N LEU A 161 1.02 11.75 -0.06
CA LEU A 161 0.32 11.87 1.22
C LEU A 161 -1.00 12.60 1.07
N ALA A 162 -1.05 13.66 0.26
CA ALA A 162 -2.27 14.40 -0.06
C ALA A 162 -3.35 13.49 -0.65
N LEU A 163 -3.00 12.71 -1.67
CA LEU A 163 -3.95 11.81 -2.30
C LEU A 163 -4.36 10.65 -1.38
N TYR A 164 -3.46 10.18 -0.52
CA TYR A 164 -3.78 9.16 0.48
C TYR A 164 -4.75 9.69 1.55
N LEU A 165 -4.49 10.88 2.08
CA LEU A 165 -5.37 11.55 3.03
C LEU A 165 -6.72 11.86 2.40
N PHE A 166 -6.76 12.29 1.14
CA PHE A 166 -7.99 12.44 0.39
C PHE A 166 -8.78 11.14 0.31
N ALA A 167 -8.14 10.03 -0.06
CA ALA A 167 -8.80 8.73 -0.12
C ALA A 167 -9.35 8.30 1.24
N ARG A 168 -8.64 8.60 2.34
CA ARG A 168 -9.11 8.35 3.71
C ARG A 168 -10.28 9.25 4.10
N LEU A 169 -10.25 10.53 3.77
CA LEU A 169 -11.37 11.45 3.98
C LEU A 169 -12.60 11.01 3.20
N ALA A 170 -12.44 10.65 1.92
CA ALA A 170 -13.50 10.09 1.10
C ALA A 170 -14.08 8.80 1.70
N GLN A 171 -13.22 7.92 2.24
CA GLN A 171 -13.67 6.73 2.96
C GLN A 171 -14.51 7.08 4.21
N CYS A 172 -14.05 8.04 5.02
CA CYS A 172 -14.79 8.51 6.20
C CYS A 172 -16.13 9.16 5.83
N ALA A 173 -16.14 10.02 4.79
CA ALA A 173 -17.34 10.65 4.27
C ALA A 173 -18.34 9.61 3.75
N TYR A 174 -17.86 8.62 2.99
CA TYR A 174 -18.68 7.50 2.51
C TYR A 174 -19.28 6.71 3.68
N ASN A 175 -18.48 6.34 4.68
CA ASN A 175 -18.95 5.58 5.84
C ASN A 175 -19.98 6.38 6.67
N SER A 176 -19.77 7.69 6.84
CA SER A 176 -20.69 8.60 7.53
C SER A 176 -22.00 8.81 6.76
N ALA A 177 -21.91 8.96 5.43
CA ALA A 177 -23.09 9.09 4.58
C ALA A 177 -23.91 7.79 4.56
N LYS A 178 -23.24 6.64 4.57
CA LYS A 178 -23.86 5.32 4.71
C LYS A 178 -24.53 5.13 6.08
N SER A 179 -23.87 5.51 7.17
CA SER A 179 -24.46 5.39 8.52
C SER A 179 -25.70 6.27 8.73
N LYS A 180 -25.81 7.37 7.98
CA LYS A 180 -26.95 8.28 8.00
C LYS A 180 -28.06 7.88 7.02
N ASN A 181 -27.94 6.75 6.30
CA ASN A 181 -28.86 6.30 5.24
C ASN A 181 -29.16 7.36 4.16
N LYS A 182 -28.31 8.38 4.00
CA LYS A 182 -28.52 9.49 3.04
C LYS A 182 -27.97 9.20 1.65
N PHE A 183 -27.21 8.12 1.48
CA PHE A 183 -26.49 7.81 0.24
C PHE A 183 -26.84 6.42 -0.29
N HIS A 184 -27.79 6.36 -1.21
CA HIS A 184 -28.17 5.17 -1.97
C HIS A 184 -27.49 5.15 -3.35
N LEU A 185 -26.20 5.43 -3.42
CA LEU A 185 -25.48 5.28 -4.68
C LEU A 185 -25.25 3.80 -5.00
N TRP A 186 -25.38 3.45 -6.28
CA TRP A 186 -25.13 2.12 -6.86
C TRP A 186 -23.83 1.52 -6.30
N GLY A 187 -23.91 0.39 -5.59
CA GLY A 187 -22.77 -0.29 -4.97
C GLY A 187 -22.69 -0.26 -3.43
N SER A 188 -23.57 0.45 -2.72
CA SER A 188 -23.55 0.55 -1.24
C SER A 188 -23.62 -0.79 -0.49
N HIS A 189 -24.22 -1.82 -1.11
CA HIS A 189 -24.41 -3.15 -0.52
C HIS A 189 -23.42 -4.22 -1.02
N TRP A 190 -22.40 -3.87 -1.79
CA TRP A 190 -21.48 -4.88 -2.33
C TRP A 190 -20.58 -5.45 -1.23
N SER A 191 -20.79 -6.73 -0.90
CA SER A 191 -20.02 -7.47 0.10
C SER A 191 -18.49 -7.43 -0.12
N HIS A 192 -18.06 -7.22 -1.38
CA HIS A 192 -16.67 -7.18 -1.83
C HIS A 192 -16.28 -5.85 -2.52
N GLY A 193 -16.90 -4.73 -2.15
CA GLY A 193 -16.60 -3.42 -2.74
C GLY A 193 -15.12 -3.00 -2.63
N ASP A 194 -14.43 -3.42 -1.56
CA ASP A 194 -12.99 -3.26 -1.36
C ASP A 194 -12.17 -3.98 -2.44
N THR A 195 -12.59 -5.19 -2.79
CA THR A 195 -11.95 -6.04 -3.81
C THR A 195 -12.17 -5.48 -5.20
N LEU A 196 -13.38 -5.00 -5.50
CA LEU A 196 -13.67 -4.32 -6.77
C LEU A 196 -12.83 -3.04 -6.92
N LEU A 197 -12.79 -2.22 -5.88
CA LEU A 197 -12.00 -0.97 -5.89
C LEU A 197 -10.52 -1.27 -6.10
N PHE A 198 -9.99 -2.29 -5.42
CA PHE A 198 -8.64 -2.78 -5.62
C PHE A 198 -8.42 -3.27 -7.06
N ALA A 199 -9.38 -3.99 -7.64
CA ALA A 199 -9.29 -4.51 -9.00
C ALA A 199 -9.27 -3.41 -10.07
N ILE A 200 -10.15 -2.42 -9.97
CA ILE A 200 -10.18 -1.28 -10.91
C ILE A 200 -8.88 -0.47 -10.79
N ALA A 201 -8.39 -0.24 -9.58
CA ALA A 201 -7.13 0.48 -9.37
C ALA A 201 -5.93 -0.29 -9.94
N CYS A 202 -5.86 -1.61 -9.72
CA CYS A 202 -4.80 -2.45 -10.27
C CYS A 202 -4.86 -2.56 -11.80
N ALA A 203 -6.07 -2.63 -12.37
CA ALA A 203 -6.29 -2.62 -13.81
C ALA A 203 -5.67 -1.37 -14.45
N GLN A 204 -5.96 -0.20 -13.87
CA GLN A 204 -5.38 1.07 -14.32
C GLN A 204 -3.86 1.13 -14.12
N ILE A 205 -3.34 0.67 -12.98
CA ILE A 205 -1.90 0.67 -12.70
C ILE A 205 -1.14 -0.22 -13.67
N MET A 206 -1.63 -1.44 -13.93
CA MET A 206 -0.94 -2.38 -14.82
C MET A 206 -1.01 -1.92 -16.27
N TYR A 207 -2.14 -1.35 -16.70
CA TYR A 207 -2.25 -0.66 -17.99
C TYR A 207 -1.23 0.48 -18.09
N ALA A 208 -1.17 1.34 -17.08
CA ALA A 208 -0.24 2.46 -17.03
C ALA A 208 1.21 2.01 -17.06
N PHE A 209 1.58 1.01 -16.26
CA PHE A 209 2.94 0.48 -16.21
C PHE A 209 3.42 -0.01 -17.59
N VAL A 210 2.60 -0.79 -18.30
CA VAL A 210 2.98 -1.31 -19.62
C VAL A 210 2.88 -0.23 -20.70
N MET A 211 1.77 0.48 -20.79
CA MET A 211 1.47 1.38 -21.92
C MET A 211 1.98 2.81 -21.74
N ARG A 212 1.97 3.36 -20.53
CA ARG A 212 2.36 4.75 -20.22
C ARG A 212 3.15 4.82 -18.90
N PRO A 213 4.37 4.25 -18.85
CA PRO A 213 5.15 4.16 -17.61
C PRO A 213 5.49 5.51 -16.98
N GLU A 214 5.48 6.60 -17.76
CA GLU A 214 5.75 7.96 -17.28
C GLU A 214 4.62 8.55 -16.43
N SER A 215 3.44 7.93 -16.46
CA SER A 215 2.31 8.32 -15.62
C SER A 215 2.44 7.83 -14.18
N LEU A 216 3.41 6.95 -13.89
CA LEU A 216 3.64 6.38 -12.57
C LEU A 216 4.91 6.96 -11.93
N PRO A 217 4.97 7.12 -10.60
CA PRO A 217 6.19 7.52 -9.91
C PRO A 217 7.36 6.57 -10.19
N LYS A 218 8.57 7.11 -10.38
CA LYS A 218 9.78 6.33 -10.71
C LYS A 218 10.04 5.18 -9.74
N SER A 219 9.96 5.43 -8.43
CA SER A 219 10.17 4.41 -7.38
C SER A 219 9.15 3.26 -7.46
N TYR A 220 7.90 3.59 -7.80
CA TYR A 220 6.83 2.60 -7.94
C TYR A 220 7.02 1.76 -9.21
N ARG A 221 7.40 2.40 -10.32
CA ARG A 221 7.75 1.71 -11.57
C ARG A 221 8.94 0.76 -11.39
N GLU A 222 10.00 1.23 -10.74
CA GLU A 222 11.18 0.41 -10.42
C GLU A 222 10.82 -0.78 -9.52
N PHE A 223 9.93 -0.58 -8.55
CA PHE A 223 9.42 -1.66 -7.72
C PHE A 223 8.69 -2.74 -8.53
N ILE A 224 7.78 -2.35 -9.42
CA ILE A 224 7.07 -3.28 -10.31
C ILE A 224 8.06 -3.99 -11.22
N GLN A 225 8.99 -3.26 -11.85
CA GLN A 225 9.98 -3.82 -12.76
C GLN A 225 10.94 -4.81 -12.08
N LYS A 226 11.33 -4.55 -10.84
CA LYS A 226 12.20 -5.43 -10.04
C LYS A 226 11.49 -6.70 -9.57
N THR A 227 10.18 -6.59 -9.33
CA THR A 227 9.34 -7.69 -8.83
C THR A 227 8.78 -8.55 -9.97
N GLY A 228 8.58 -7.94 -11.14
CA GLY A 228 8.07 -8.58 -12.34
C GLY A 228 9.07 -9.55 -12.99
N PRO A 229 8.58 -10.55 -13.73
CA PRO A 229 9.42 -11.56 -14.36
C PRO A 229 9.98 -11.13 -15.72
N VAL A 230 9.35 -10.14 -16.36
CA VAL A 230 9.67 -9.71 -17.73
C VAL A 230 10.66 -8.56 -17.71
N ALA A 231 11.64 -8.61 -18.62
CA ALA A 231 12.66 -7.58 -18.74
C ALA A 231 12.12 -6.27 -19.35
N ALA A 232 12.72 -5.14 -18.95
CA ALA A 232 12.38 -3.81 -19.47
C ALA A 232 12.37 -3.69 -21.02
N PRO A 233 13.36 -4.22 -21.79
CA PRO A 233 13.31 -4.15 -23.25
C PRO A 233 12.10 -4.88 -23.86
N VAL A 234 11.65 -5.96 -23.24
CA VAL A 234 10.46 -6.70 -23.69
C VAL A 234 9.19 -5.88 -23.46
N TYR A 235 9.05 -5.21 -22.31
CA TYR A 235 7.93 -4.30 -22.08
C TYR A 235 7.91 -3.11 -23.04
N LYS A 236 9.09 -2.60 -23.43
CA LYS A 236 9.22 -1.56 -24.45
C LYS A 236 8.73 -2.09 -25.81
N ALA A 237 9.22 -3.27 -26.24
CA ALA A 237 8.79 -3.90 -27.50
C ALA A 237 7.27 -4.14 -27.55
N VAL A 238 6.68 -4.65 -26.46
CA VAL A 238 5.23 -4.85 -26.34
C VAL A 238 4.46 -3.53 -26.48
N ARG A 239 4.95 -2.45 -25.84
CA ARG A 239 4.34 -1.13 -25.92
C ARG A 239 4.40 -0.57 -27.34
N ASP A 240 5.54 -0.69 -28.00
CA ASP A 240 5.77 -0.15 -29.35
C ASP A 240 4.90 -0.90 -30.36
N CYS A 241 4.85 -2.23 -30.27
CA CYS A 241 3.93 -3.09 -31.01
C CYS A 241 2.46 -2.65 -30.84
N CYS A 242 1.96 -2.50 -29.61
CA CYS A 242 0.59 -2.02 -29.36
C CYS A 242 0.32 -0.58 -29.83
N ARG A 243 1.36 0.23 -30.08
CA ARG A 243 1.26 1.61 -30.58
C ARG A 243 1.40 1.69 -32.10
N GLY A 244 1.79 0.61 -32.77
CA GLY A 244 2.15 0.64 -34.19
C GLY A 244 3.46 1.38 -34.46
N SER A 245 4.33 1.50 -33.44
CA SER A 245 5.66 2.08 -33.58
C SER A 245 6.67 0.97 -33.89
N PRO A 246 7.76 1.27 -34.63
CA PRO A 246 8.78 0.27 -34.94
C PRO A 246 9.40 -0.27 -33.65
N VAL A 247 9.52 -1.59 -33.55
CA VAL A 247 10.12 -2.26 -32.39
C VAL A 247 11.64 -2.12 -32.47
N ASP A 248 12.26 -1.73 -31.35
CA ASP A 248 13.71 -1.63 -31.22
C ASP A 248 14.38 -3.02 -31.20
N VAL A 249 14.63 -3.55 -32.41
CA VAL A 249 15.22 -4.87 -32.65
C VAL A 249 16.63 -4.99 -32.06
N ALA A 250 17.39 -3.90 -32.00
CA ALA A 250 18.75 -3.90 -31.47
C ALA A 250 18.79 -4.18 -29.96
N SER A 251 17.95 -3.49 -29.17
CA SER A 251 17.91 -3.76 -27.72
C SER A 251 17.29 -5.12 -27.39
N LEU A 252 16.33 -5.58 -28.19
CA LEU A 252 15.69 -6.88 -28.01
C LEU A 252 16.64 -8.05 -28.36
N SER A 253 17.39 -7.94 -29.46
CA SER A 253 18.38 -8.95 -29.84
C SER A 253 19.54 -9.02 -28.84
N ALA A 254 20.05 -7.88 -28.35
CA ALA A 254 21.06 -7.85 -27.29
C ALA A 254 20.58 -8.58 -26.01
N TYR A 255 19.31 -8.39 -25.63
CA TYR A 255 18.70 -9.09 -24.52
C TYR A 255 18.61 -10.61 -24.75
N LEU A 256 18.14 -11.04 -25.92
CA LEU A 256 18.02 -12.48 -26.25
C LEU A 256 19.39 -13.18 -26.31
N SER A 257 20.40 -12.51 -26.88
CA SER A 257 21.78 -12.99 -26.91
C SER A 257 22.37 -13.17 -25.51
N SER A 258 22.09 -12.24 -24.58
CA SER A 258 22.53 -12.34 -23.18
C SER A 258 21.93 -13.56 -22.45
N ARG A 259 20.81 -14.09 -22.95
CA ARG A 259 20.08 -15.24 -22.41
C ARG A 259 20.40 -16.56 -23.12
N ARG A 260 21.36 -16.58 -24.06
CA ARG A 260 21.76 -17.77 -24.85
C ARG A 260 20.60 -18.44 -25.59
N VAL A 261 19.62 -17.65 -26.04
CA VAL A 261 18.51 -18.15 -26.86
C VAL A 261 19.01 -18.29 -28.30
N PRO A 262 18.73 -19.39 -29.01
CA PRO A 262 19.15 -19.55 -30.40
C PRO A 262 18.55 -18.46 -31.30
N ASN A 263 19.36 -17.97 -32.25
CA ASN A 263 19.05 -16.92 -33.26
C ASN A 263 17.90 -17.27 -34.23
N THR A 264 17.08 -18.28 -33.95
CA THR A 264 16.02 -18.77 -34.84
C THR A 264 14.71 -17.98 -34.74
N LEU A 265 14.60 -17.03 -33.80
CA LEU A 265 13.47 -16.11 -33.74
C LEU A 265 13.65 -15.06 -34.84
N LYS A 266 12.73 -15.02 -35.83
CA LYS A 266 12.65 -13.90 -36.76
C LYS A 266 12.21 -12.65 -35.98
N LEU A 267 13.13 -11.72 -35.73
CA LEU A 267 12.78 -10.41 -35.20
C LEU A 267 12.26 -9.55 -36.36
N GLU A 268 10.97 -9.26 -36.33
CA GLU A 268 10.32 -8.33 -37.25
C GLU A 268 10.24 -6.94 -36.60
N GLU A 269 10.36 -5.88 -37.40
CA GLU A 269 10.24 -4.50 -36.94
C GLU A 269 8.78 -4.11 -36.62
N PHE A 270 7.81 -4.76 -37.29
CA PHE A 270 6.37 -4.55 -37.11
C PHE A 270 5.59 -5.85 -36.83
N PRO A 271 5.84 -6.52 -35.69
CA PRO A 271 5.12 -7.73 -35.34
C PRO A 271 3.67 -7.39 -34.97
N HIS A 272 2.70 -8.19 -35.42
CA HIS A 272 1.29 -8.06 -35.01
C HIS A 272 1.07 -8.44 -33.54
N ILE A 273 1.91 -9.32 -33.00
CA ILE A 273 1.91 -9.73 -31.59
C ILE A 273 3.31 -10.20 -31.18
N ILE A 274 3.76 -9.81 -29.99
CA ILE A 274 5.01 -10.33 -29.41
C ILE A 274 4.77 -11.77 -28.92
N PRO A 275 5.49 -12.78 -29.42
CA PRO A 275 5.29 -14.17 -29.01
C PRO A 275 5.80 -14.42 -27.59
N CYS A 276 5.23 -15.44 -26.94
CA CYS A 276 5.60 -15.85 -25.58
C CYS A 276 7.08 -16.24 -25.45
N SER A 277 7.71 -16.74 -26.52
CA SER A 277 9.15 -17.04 -26.57
C SER A 277 10.04 -15.83 -26.29
N MET A 278 9.61 -14.62 -26.64
CA MET A 278 10.36 -13.39 -26.31
C MET A 278 10.12 -12.92 -24.86
N ILE A 279 8.98 -13.29 -24.28
CA ILE A 279 8.60 -12.88 -22.92
C ILE A 279 9.28 -13.76 -21.87
N HIS A 280 9.36 -15.06 -22.14
CA HIS A 280 10.00 -16.03 -21.26
C HIS A 280 10.95 -16.96 -22.04
N PRO A 281 12.10 -16.43 -22.48
CA PRO A 281 13.06 -17.19 -23.27
C PRO A 281 13.62 -18.43 -22.56
N ASP A 282 13.68 -18.42 -21.23
CA ASP A 282 14.27 -19.49 -20.43
C ASP A 282 13.42 -20.78 -20.38
N THR A 283 12.15 -20.72 -20.82
CA THR A 283 11.16 -21.80 -20.65
C THR A 283 10.26 -21.96 -21.85
N ASN A 284 10.14 -23.20 -22.35
CA ASN A 284 9.33 -23.52 -23.53
C ASN A 284 7.82 -23.61 -23.25
N SER A 285 7.39 -23.72 -21.99
CA SER A 285 5.96 -23.79 -21.62
C SER A 285 5.55 -22.65 -20.70
N CYS A 286 4.43 -22.00 -21.05
CA CYS A 286 3.89 -20.86 -20.29
C CYS A 286 3.48 -21.24 -18.86
N LEU A 287 2.97 -22.47 -18.65
CA LEU A 287 2.55 -22.95 -17.32
C LEU A 287 3.75 -23.14 -16.39
N VAL A 288 4.82 -23.78 -16.86
CA VAL A 288 6.05 -23.98 -16.06
C VAL A 288 6.70 -22.63 -15.79
N HIS A 289 6.75 -21.74 -16.79
CA HIS A 289 7.20 -20.37 -16.57
C HIS A 289 6.41 -19.70 -15.46
N ASN A 290 5.08 -19.78 -15.49
CA ASN A 290 4.23 -19.13 -14.51
C ASN A 290 4.47 -19.66 -13.08
N GLY A 291 4.62 -20.97 -12.91
CA GLY A 291 4.97 -21.58 -11.62
C GLY A 291 6.34 -21.13 -11.10
N ASN A 292 7.33 -21.06 -12.01
CA ASN A 292 8.67 -20.57 -11.68
C ASN A 292 8.66 -19.09 -11.30
N VAL A 293 7.90 -18.26 -12.02
CA VAL A 293 7.68 -16.85 -11.71
C VAL A 293 7.04 -16.69 -10.34
N ALA A 294 5.95 -17.38 -10.06
CA ALA A 294 5.27 -17.31 -8.77
C ALA A 294 6.24 -17.63 -7.61
N THR A 295 6.98 -18.73 -7.73
CA THR A 295 7.97 -19.15 -6.71
C THR A 295 9.12 -18.17 -6.55
N THR A 296 9.66 -17.67 -7.67
CA THR A 296 10.78 -16.73 -7.68
C THR A 296 10.36 -15.37 -7.11
N THR A 297 9.19 -14.87 -7.50
CA THR A 297 8.61 -13.64 -6.97
C THR A 297 8.33 -13.80 -5.47
N PHE A 298 7.82 -14.94 -5.02
CA PHE A 298 7.62 -15.22 -3.59
C PHE A 298 8.94 -15.10 -2.81
N ARG A 299 9.99 -15.83 -3.24
CA ARG A 299 11.30 -15.80 -2.56
C ARG A 299 11.93 -14.41 -2.54
N LYS A 300 11.80 -13.65 -3.63
CA LYS A 300 12.35 -12.28 -3.75
C LYS A 300 11.62 -11.28 -2.86
N THR A 301 10.31 -11.40 -2.72
CA THR A 301 9.48 -10.42 -2.02
C THR A 301 9.26 -10.76 -0.54
N PHE A 302 9.41 -12.03 -0.15
CA PHE A 302 9.26 -12.48 1.23
C PHE A 302 10.06 -11.65 2.25
N PRO A 303 11.37 -11.37 2.07
CA PRO A 303 12.13 -10.59 3.05
C PRO A 303 11.63 -9.16 3.23
N LEU A 304 11.10 -8.55 2.17
CA LEU A 304 10.51 -7.21 2.22
C LEU A 304 9.24 -7.23 3.10
N TYR A 305 8.31 -8.13 2.81
CA TYR A 305 7.05 -8.22 3.55
C TYR A 305 7.22 -8.72 4.98
N PHE A 306 8.20 -9.62 5.20
CA PHE A 306 8.61 -10.01 6.53
C PHE A 306 9.09 -8.80 7.32
N SER A 307 10.00 -8.00 6.77
CA SER A 307 10.48 -6.78 7.42
C SER A 307 9.36 -5.78 7.69
N LEU A 308 8.45 -5.57 6.72
CA LEU A 308 7.32 -4.65 6.87
C LEU A 308 6.30 -5.09 7.92
N THR A 309 6.20 -6.40 8.18
CA THR A 309 5.29 -6.94 9.20
C THR A 309 5.97 -7.01 10.56
N PHE A 310 7.24 -7.38 10.59
CA PHE A 310 8.01 -7.59 11.82
C PHE A 310 8.43 -6.26 12.46
N VAL A 311 8.97 -5.31 11.69
CA VAL A 311 9.52 -4.06 12.24
C VAL A 311 8.48 -3.23 12.99
N PRO A 312 7.29 -2.92 12.43
CA PRO A 312 6.28 -2.15 13.17
C PRO A 312 5.81 -2.88 14.44
N PHE A 313 5.77 -4.21 14.42
CA PHE A 313 5.41 -4.99 15.60
C PHE A 313 6.45 -4.83 16.71
N VAL A 314 7.74 -4.96 16.38
CA VAL A 314 8.84 -4.82 17.36
C VAL A 314 8.93 -3.40 17.90
N VAL A 315 8.80 -2.37 17.04
CA VAL A 315 8.86 -0.96 17.47
C VAL A 315 7.69 -0.60 18.37
N LEU A 316 6.46 -0.95 17.97
CA LEU A 316 5.26 -0.48 18.65
C LEU A 316 4.83 -1.36 19.83
N ARG A 317 5.33 -2.61 19.90
CA ARG A 317 4.92 -3.59 20.92
C ARG A 317 6.12 -4.33 21.52
N LEU A 318 7.19 -3.60 21.84
CA LEU A 318 8.43 -4.19 22.36
C LEU A 318 8.21 -5.01 23.64
N GLN A 319 7.41 -4.51 24.59
CA GLN A 319 7.08 -5.23 25.83
C GLN A 319 6.46 -6.60 25.53
N LYS A 320 5.42 -6.64 24.68
CA LYS A 320 4.73 -7.89 24.30
C LYS A 320 5.63 -8.84 23.50
N PHE A 321 6.59 -8.30 22.76
CA PHE A 321 7.59 -9.11 22.06
C PHE A 321 8.54 -9.79 23.05
N MET A 322 8.99 -9.08 24.10
CA MET A 322 9.83 -9.66 25.15
C MET A 322 9.11 -10.75 25.94
N ASP A 323 7.82 -10.58 26.21
CA ASP A 323 7.02 -11.56 26.95
C ASP A 323 6.77 -12.86 26.16
N ALA A 324 6.58 -12.76 24.83
CA ALA A 324 6.26 -13.91 23.98
C ALA A 324 6.91 -13.80 22.59
N PRO A 325 8.23 -14.02 22.46
CA PRO A 325 8.96 -13.82 21.22
C PRO A 325 8.55 -14.82 20.12
N VAL A 326 8.37 -16.10 20.48
CA VAL A 326 8.04 -17.16 19.50
C VAL A 326 6.67 -16.95 18.87
N ARG A 327 5.65 -16.69 19.68
CA ARG A 327 4.28 -16.44 19.21
C ARG A 327 4.22 -15.20 18.31
N THR A 328 4.96 -14.17 18.69
CA THR A 328 5.07 -12.94 17.90
C THR A 328 5.71 -13.19 16.54
N CYS A 329 6.85 -13.88 16.52
CA CYS A 329 7.53 -14.25 15.27
C CYS A 329 6.62 -15.09 14.38
N TRP A 330 5.89 -16.05 14.94
CA TRP A 330 4.92 -16.85 14.19
C TRP A 330 3.82 -16.00 13.55
N HIS A 331 3.24 -15.05 14.29
CA HIS A 331 2.25 -14.12 13.73
C HIS A 331 2.83 -13.23 12.63
N ALA A 332 4.07 -12.75 12.79
CA ALA A 332 4.75 -11.96 11.77
C ALA A 332 5.04 -12.80 10.50
N VAL A 333 5.52 -14.03 10.65
CA VAL A 333 5.79 -14.96 9.55
C VAL A 333 4.50 -15.31 8.81
N THR A 334 3.44 -15.71 9.52
CA THR A 334 2.15 -16.04 8.89
C THR A 334 1.54 -14.86 8.15
N GLY A 335 1.65 -13.65 8.72
CA GLY A 335 1.28 -12.41 8.03
C GLY A 335 2.11 -12.17 6.77
N ALA A 336 3.43 -12.32 6.87
CA ALA A 336 4.35 -12.13 5.76
C ALA A 336 4.13 -13.14 4.62
N VAL A 337 3.95 -14.44 4.96
CA VAL A 337 3.64 -15.50 3.99
C VAL A 337 2.35 -15.18 3.25
N ARG A 338 1.26 -14.86 3.97
CA ARG A 338 -0.03 -14.49 3.35
C ARG A 338 0.10 -13.32 2.37
N SER A 339 0.83 -12.27 2.77
CA SER A 339 1.12 -11.10 1.92
C SER A 339 1.88 -11.47 0.66
N THR A 340 2.90 -12.31 0.83
CA THR A 340 3.81 -12.71 -0.23
C THR A 340 3.11 -13.64 -1.20
N THR A 341 2.26 -14.55 -0.71
CA THR A 341 1.40 -15.41 -1.54
C THR A 341 0.42 -14.59 -2.36
N PHE A 342 -0.21 -13.57 -1.77
CA PHE A 342 -1.07 -12.63 -2.50
C PHE A 342 -0.31 -11.99 -3.68
N LEU A 343 0.85 -11.38 -3.42
CA LEU A 343 1.60 -10.70 -4.48
C LEU A 343 2.14 -11.67 -5.54
N SER A 344 2.62 -12.84 -5.11
CA SER A 344 3.07 -13.90 -6.00
C SER A 344 1.94 -14.38 -6.92
N ALA A 345 0.75 -14.62 -6.35
CA ALA A 345 -0.44 -14.96 -7.12
C ALA A 345 -0.87 -13.84 -8.08
N PHE A 346 -0.78 -12.57 -7.66
CA PHE A 346 -1.05 -11.43 -8.55
C PHE A 346 -0.16 -11.46 -9.78
N VAL A 347 1.17 -11.59 -9.60
CA VAL A 347 2.12 -11.63 -10.71
C VAL A 347 1.89 -12.86 -11.60
N GLY A 348 1.64 -14.02 -10.99
CA GLY A 348 1.41 -15.25 -11.74
C GLY A 348 0.10 -15.24 -12.55
N ILE A 349 -0.99 -14.74 -11.98
CA ILE A 349 -2.26 -14.60 -12.69
C ILE A 349 -2.11 -13.57 -13.82
N PHE A 350 -1.46 -12.44 -13.57
CA PHE A 350 -1.21 -11.42 -14.60
C PHE A 350 -0.43 -12.02 -15.78
N GLN A 351 0.68 -12.70 -15.51
CA GLN A 351 1.48 -13.38 -16.53
C GLN A 351 0.68 -14.45 -17.27
N GLY A 352 -0.10 -15.26 -16.54
CA GLY A 352 -0.96 -16.29 -17.11
C GLY A 352 -2.00 -15.74 -18.09
N VAL A 353 -2.67 -14.64 -17.73
CA VAL A 353 -3.66 -13.99 -18.61
C VAL A 353 -3.00 -13.43 -19.87
N ILE A 354 -1.83 -12.79 -19.77
CA ILE A 354 -1.09 -12.28 -20.94
C ILE A 354 -0.64 -13.42 -21.85
N CYS A 355 -0.07 -14.50 -21.30
CA CYS A 355 0.32 -15.67 -22.08
C CYS A 355 -0.88 -16.36 -22.75
N LEU A 356 -2.02 -16.45 -22.06
CA LEU A 356 -3.25 -17.01 -22.61
C LEU A 356 -3.79 -16.14 -23.76
N HIS A 357 -3.84 -14.82 -23.58
CA HIS A 357 -4.26 -13.90 -24.62
C HIS A 357 -3.39 -14.05 -25.88
N ARG A 358 -2.06 -14.14 -25.73
CA ARG A 358 -1.13 -14.30 -26.85
C ARG A 358 -1.23 -15.63 -27.58
N LYS A 359 -1.82 -16.65 -26.95
CA LYS A 359 -2.08 -17.95 -27.59
C LYS A 359 -3.37 -17.92 -28.41
N VAL A 360 -4.34 -17.11 -28.01
CA VAL A 360 -5.70 -17.08 -28.60
C VAL A 360 -5.89 -15.94 -29.59
N ALA A 361 -5.27 -14.78 -29.35
CA ALA A 361 -5.46 -13.58 -30.14
C ALA A 361 -4.37 -13.40 -31.20
N LEU A 362 -4.77 -12.83 -32.34
CA LEU A 362 -3.88 -12.53 -33.46
C LEU A 362 -3.23 -11.13 -33.36
N ARG A 363 -3.80 -10.23 -32.54
CA ARG A 363 -3.31 -8.86 -32.34
C ARG A 363 -3.31 -8.48 -30.86
N ASP A 364 -2.28 -7.74 -30.45
CA ASP A 364 -2.12 -7.28 -29.07
C ASP A 364 -2.88 -5.97 -28.83
N HIS A 365 -3.91 -6.03 -27.97
CA HIS A 365 -4.75 -4.86 -27.65
C HIS A 365 -4.39 -4.25 -26.30
N LYS A 366 -4.37 -2.91 -26.24
CA LYS A 366 -4.04 -2.16 -25.01
C LYS A 366 -4.96 -2.49 -23.84
N LEU A 367 -6.23 -2.82 -24.11
CA LEU A 367 -7.24 -3.18 -23.09
C LEU A 367 -6.93 -4.49 -22.37
N VAL A 368 -6.15 -5.38 -22.99
CA VAL A 368 -5.80 -6.68 -22.39
C VAL A 368 -5.00 -6.49 -21.11
N TYR A 369 -4.10 -5.52 -21.07
CA TYR A 369 -3.31 -5.20 -19.88
C TYR A 369 -4.16 -4.63 -18.73
N TRP A 370 -5.21 -3.90 -19.09
CA TRP A 370 -6.19 -3.40 -18.12
C TRP A 370 -6.99 -4.58 -17.54
N LEU A 371 -7.55 -5.44 -18.40
CA LEU A 371 -8.29 -6.63 -17.98
C LEU A 371 -7.43 -7.62 -17.18
N ALA A 372 -6.20 -7.87 -17.62
CA ALA A 372 -5.25 -8.72 -16.91
C ALA A 372 -4.91 -8.16 -15.52
N GLY A 373 -4.76 -6.85 -15.40
CA GLY A 373 -4.60 -6.18 -14.10
C GLY A 373 -5.82 -6.33 -13.19
N GLY A 374 -7.03 -6.24 -13.73
CA GLY A 374 -8.27 -6.47 -12.99
C GLY A 374 -8.45 -7.92 -12.52
N ILE A 375 -8.19 -8.89 -13.40
CA ILE A 375 -8.30 -10.33 -13.08
C ILE A 375 -7.25 -10.74 -12.04
N SER A 376 -6.00 -10.31 -12.22
CA SER A 376 -4.92 -10.59 -11.27
C SER A 376 -5.18 -10.02 -9.88
N ALA A 377 -5.91 -8.91 -9.79
CA ALA A 377 -6.29 -8.30 -8.52
C ALA A 377 -7.24 -9.16 -7.67
N LEU A 378 -7.93 -10.15 -8.25
CA LEU A 378 -8.73 -11.12 -7.47
C LEU A 378 -7.89 -11.91 -6.46
N SER A 379 -6.57 -11.99 -6.67
CA SER A 379 -5.63 -12.54 -5.68
C SER A 379 -5.71 -11.86 -4.32
N VAL A 380 -6.23 -10.62 -4.23
CA VAL A 380 -6.42 -9.90 -2.96
C VAL A 380 -7.39 -10.60 -2.01
N LEU A 381 -8.20 -11.54 -2.51
CA LEU A 381 -9.04 -12.40 -1.67
C LEU A 381 -8.19 -13.29 -0.75
N LEU A 382 -6.93 -13.58 -1.11
CA LEU A 382 -5.96 -14.25 -0.24
C LEU A 382 -5.55 -13.37 0.94
N GLU A 383 -5.79 -12.06 0.92
CA GLU A 383 -5.51 -11.15 2.03
C GLU A 383 -6.64 -11.08 3.06
N LYS A 384 -6.32 -10.61 4.27
CA LYS A 384 -7.33 -10.44 5.35
C LYS A 384 -8.28 -9.30 4.98
N LYS A 385 -9.59 -9.45 5.25
CA LYS A 385 -10.62 -8.43 4.95
C LYS A 385 -10.25 -7.02 5.42
N ALA A 386 -9.72 -6.89 6.64
CA ALA A 386 -9.27 -5.60 7.19
C ALA A 386 -8.18 -4.92 6.34
N ARG A 387 -7.28 -5.70 5.72
CA ARG A 387 -6.14 -5.20 4.94
C ARG A 387 -6.49 -4.91 3.49
N ARG A 388 -7.53 -5.54 2.93
CA ARG A 388 -7.96 -5.34 1.54
C ARG A 388 -8.33 -3.88 1.27
N GLY A 389 -9.12 -3.29 2.17
CA GLY A 389 -9.49 -1.86 2.08
C GLY A 389 -8.29 -0.93 2.16
N GLU A 390 -7.32 -1.23 3.03
CA GLU A 390 -6.08 -0.44 3.13
C GLU A 390 -5.21 -0.54 1.87
N LEU A 391 -5.10 -1.74 1.30
CA LEU A 391 -4.40 -1.96 0.03
C LEU A 391 -5.09 -1.22 -1.11
N ALA A 392 -6.43 -1.30 -1.19
CA ALA A 392 -7.23 -0.56 -2.17
C ALA A 392 -6.97 0.95 -2.07
N LEU A 393 -7.03 1.52 -0.86
CA LEU A 393 -6.79 2.95 -0.63
C LEU A 393 -5.33 3.35 -0.81
N TYR A 394 -4.40 2.42 -0.70
CA TYR A 394 -2.98 2.66 -1.01
C TYR A 394 -2.75 2.76 -2.53
N VAL A 395 -3.37 1.87 -3.32
CA VAL A 395 -3.17 1.85 -4.78
C VAL A 395 -4.08 2.82 -5.54
N LEU A 396 -5.28 3.10 -5.03
CA LEU A 396 -6.27 3.96 -5.66
C LEU A 396 -5.73 5.36 -6.04
N PRO A 397 -5.08 6.11 -5.14
CA PRO A 397 -4.54 7.41 -5.51
C PRO A 397 -3.46 7.34 -6.59
N ARG A 398 -2.67 6.26 -6.67
CA ARG A 398 -1.71 6.04 -7.76
C ARG A 398 -2.40 5.77 -9.10
N ALA A 399 -3.47 4.98 -9.07
CA ALA A 399 -4.29 4.73 -10.25
C ALA A 399 -4.96 6.02 -10.75
N GLY A 400 -5.52 6.83 -9.83
CA GLY A 400 -6.15 8.11 -10.14
C GLY A 400 -5.17 9.13 -10.73
N GLU A 401 -3.98 9.25 -10.14
CA GLU A 401 -2.91 10.12 -10.63
C GLU A 401 -2.47 9.75 -12.06
N SER A 402 -2.29 8.45 -12.31
CA SER A 402 -1.94 7.96 -13.64
C SER A 402 -3.07 8.21 -14.65
N LEU A 403 -4.32 7.97 -14.26
CA LEU A 403 -5.48 8.21 -15.10
C LEU A 403 -5.61 9.70 -15.46
N TRP A 404 -5.46 10.58 -14.47
CA TRP A 404 -5.45 12.03 -14.66
C TRP A 404 -4.39 12.45 -15.69
N TYR A 405 -3.15 11.99 -15.50
CA TYR A 405 -2.06 12.27 -16.44
C TYR A 405 -2.36 11.79 -17.86
N ILE A 406 -3.02 10.64 -18.02
CA ILE A 406 -3.41 10.12 -19.33
C ILE A 406 -4.52 10.97 -19.96
N LEU A 407 -5.51 11.40 -19.17
CA LEU A 407 -6.64 12.21 -19.63
C LEU A 407 -6.21 13.63 -20.05
N VAL A 408 -5.32 14.27 -19.28
CA VAL A 408 -4.73 15.57 -19.64
C VAL A 408 -3.95 15.46 -20.94
N ASN A 409 -3.12 14.43 -21.11
CA ASN A 409 -2.38 14.18 -22.35
C ASN A 409 -3.27 13.88 -23.57
N ARG A 410 -4.50 13.43 -23.33
CA ARG A 410 -5.51 13.19 -24.37
C ARG A 410 -6.39 14.43 -24.62
N ARG A 411 -6.09 15.56 -23.97
CA ARG A 411 -6.84 16.83 -23.99
C ARG A 411 -8.31 16.72 -23.52
N PHE A 412 -8.64 15.70 -22.74
CA PHE A 412 -9.99 15.60 -22.13
C PHE A 412 -10.14 16.51 -20.90
N LEU A 413 -9.04 16.87 -20.23
CA LEU A 413 -9.03 17.69 -19.03
C LEU A 413 -8.00 18.84 -19.16
N PRO A 414 -8.30 20.04 -18.64
CA PRO A 414 -7.37 21.16 -18.63
C PRO A 414 -6.17 20.90 -17.71
N ASP A 415 -4.98 21.32 -18.12
CA ASP A 415 -3.76 21.23 -17.31
C ASP A 415 -3.75 22.35 -16.26
N ILE A 416 -4.19 22.03 -15.04
CA ILE A 416 -4.20 22.97 -13.92
C ILE A 416 -2.85 22.88 -13.19
N LYS A 417 -1.97 23.85 -13.42
CA LYS A 417 -0.73 24.01 -12.64
C LYS A 417 -1.08 24.18 -11.16
N ASN A 418 -0.44 23.40 -10.29
CA ASN A 418 -0.58 23.41 -8.81
C ASN A 418 -1.92 22.92 -8.23
N ALA A 419 -2.70 22.10 -8.96
CA ALA A 419 -3.94 21.51 -8.44
C ALA A 419 -3.77 20.74 -7.09
N GLU A 420 -2.57 20.25 -6.81
CA GLU A 420 -2.19 19.54 -5.58
C GLU A 420 -2.34 20.34 -4.28
N VAL A 421 -2.16 21.66 -4.33
CA VAL A 421 -2.37 22.54 -3.15
C VAL A 421 -3.86 22.81 -2.95
N SER A 422 -4.60 23.01 -4.04
CA SER A 422 -6.05 23.25 -4.01
C SER A 422 -6.82 22.04 -3.48
N PHE A 423 -6.44 20.81 -3.84
CA PHE A 423 -7.06 19.60 -3.28
C PHE A 423 -6.91 19.53 -1.76
N PHE A 424 -5.73 19.86 -1.21
CA PHE A 424 -5.47 19.78 0.23
C PHE A 424 -6.25 20.84 1.01
N PHE A 425 -6.34 22.06 0.48
CA PHE A 425 -7.10 23.15 1.09
C PHE A 425 -8.61 22.88 1.11
N PHE A 426 -9.13 22.24 0.06
CA PHE A 426 -10.55 21.89 -0.04
C PHE A 426 -10.92 20.63 0.77
N GLN A 427 -9.95 19.75 1.06
CA GLN A 427 -10.17 18.51 1.83
C GLN A 427 -10.44 18.72 3.33
N LEU A 428 -9.93 19.83 3.89
CA LEU A 428 -9.92 20.07 5.34
C LEU A 428 -11.04 21.03 5.79
N LYS A 429 -11.94 21.41 4.88
CA LYS A 429 -13.13 22.20 5.15
C LYS A 429 -14.35 21.29 5.16
#